data_AF-X6BY90-F1
#
_entry.id   AF-X6BY90-F1
#
_cell.length_a   1.000
_cell.length_b   1.000
_cell.length_c   1.000
_cell.angle_alpha   90.00
_cell.angle_beta   90.00
_cell.angle_gamma   90.00
#
_symmetry.space_group_name_H-M   'P 1'
#
loop_
_entity.id
_entity.type
_entity.pdbx_description
1 polymer ?
#
loop_
_entity_poly.entity_id
_entity_poly.type
_entity_poly.pdbx_seq_one_letter_code
_entity_poly.pdbx_strand_id
1 'polypeptide(L)' 'MSVGSTVLATVGRDDGWWEAVVLAADPASERLTLSWRDWPKMPSFNVSRRSVAVTSPKA' A
#
# COMPACT_ATOMS: atom_id res chain seq x y z
N MET A 1 2.38 -9.72 3.54
CA MET A 1 2.77 -8.30 3.54
C MET A 1 3.08 -7.89 4.96
N SER A 2 4.22 -7.26 5.16
CA SER A 2 4.68 -6.70 6.44
C SER A 2 5.08 -5.25 6.21
N VAL A 3 5.36 -4.50 7.29
CA VAL A 3 6.00 -3.19 7.20
C VAL A 3 7.28 -3.30 6.34
N GLY A 4 7.49 -2.31 5.47
CA GLY A 4 8.57 -2.28 4.47
C GLY A 4 8.28 -3.04 3.18
N SER A 5 7.18 -3.79 3.07
CA SER A 5 6.81 -4.45 1.81
C SER A 5 6.33 -3.44 0.77
N THR A 6 6.70 -3.67 -0.48
CA THR A 6 6.15 -2.94 -1.63
C THR A 6 4.85 -3.58 -2.08
N VAL A 7 3.86 -2.74 -2.37
CA VAL A 7 2.51 -3.12 -2.80
C VAL A 7 2.08 -2.24 -3.95
N LEU A 8 1.12 -2.69 -4.75
CA LEU A 8 0.41 -1.81 -5.67
C LEU A 8 -0.82 -1.26 -4.95
N ALA A 9 -1.01 0.05 -5.04
CA ALA A 9 -2.17 0.77 -4.55
C ALA A 9 -2.74 1.68 -5.64
N THR A 10 -4.04 1.94 -5.57
CA THR A 10 -4.77 2.93 -6.38
C THR A 10 -5.60 3.80 -5.45
N VAL A 11 -5.84 5.05 -5.82
CA VAL A 11 -6.60 6.02 -5.01
C VAL A 11 -7.71 6.60 -5.87
N GLY A 12 -8.80 5.85 -6.00
CA GLY A 12 -9.92 6.23 -6.84
C GLY A 12 -10.10 5.28 -8.02
N ARG A 13 -11.28 5.34 -8.64
CA ARG A 13 -11.67 4.35 -9.66
C ARG A 13 -10.99 4.58 -11.01
N ASP A 14 -10.58 5.82 -11.26
CA ASP A 14 -10.00 6.27 -12.53
C ASP A 14 -8.47 6.31 -12.50
N ASP A 15 -7.87 6.18 -11.32
CA ASP A 15 -6.41 6.20 -11.15
C ASP A 15 -5.79 4.82 -11.36
N GLY A 16 -4.64 4.80 -12.04
CA GLY A 16 -3.83 3.61 -12.23
C GLY A 16 -3.30 3.00 -10.93
N TRP A 17 -2.68 1.82 -11.05
CA TRP A 17 -1.99 1.18 -9.94
C TRP A 17 -0.54 1.65 -9.88
N TRP A 18 -0.12 2.09 -8.70
CA TRP A 18 1.22 2.61 -8.46
C TRP A 18 1.84 1.95 -7.24
N GLU A 19 3.17 1.94 -7.20
CA GLU A 19 3.91 1.29 -6.13
C GLU A 19 3.92 2.14 -4.85
N ALA A 20 3.57 1.49 -3.74
CA ALA A 20 3.55 2.07 -2.41
C ALA A 20 4.27 1.14 -1.42
N VAL A 21 4.81 1.72 -0.35
CA VAL A 21 5.49 1.01 0.73
C VAL A 21 4.58 0.97 1.96
N VAL A 22 4.46 -0.22 2.57
CA VAL A 22 3.72 -0.38 3.83
C VAL A 22 4.51 0.24 4.98
N LEU A 23 4.01 1.33 5.54
CA LEU A 23 4.58 1.97 6.72
C LEU A 23 4.07 1.38 8.03
N ALA A 24 2.79 0.98 8.05
CA ALA A 24 2.16 0.31 9.18
C ALA A 24 1.11 -0.68 8.70
N ALA A 25 0.92 -1.76 9.46
CA ALA A 25 -0.12 -2.75 9.24
C ALA A 25 -0.82 -3.05 10.56
N ASP A 26 -2.12 -2.77 10.64
CA ASP A 26 -2.93 -3.08 11.81
C ASP A 26 -3.56 -4.49 11.62
N PRO A 27 -3.16 -5.48 12.43
CA PRO A 27 -3.69 -6.84 12.33
C PRO A 27 -5.15 -6.98 12.79
N ALA A 28 -5.68 -6.03 13.57
CA ALA A 28 -7.06 -6.08 14.06
C ALA A 28 -8.05 -5.44 13.07
N SER A 29 -7.63 -4.38 12.37
CA SER A 29 -8.52 -3.60 11.48
C SER A 29 -8.33 -3.88 9.99
N GLU A 30 -7.39 -4.75 9.59
CA GLU A 30 -7.06 -5.04 8.19
C GLU A 30 -6.77 -3.74 7.39
N ARG A 31 -6.22 -2.72 8.06
CA ARG A 31 -5.80 -1.45 7.45
C ARG A 31 -4.30 -1.38 7.32
N LEU A 32 -3.87 -0.79 6.21
CA LEU A 32 -2.48 -0.47 5.92
C LEU A 32 -2.33 1.05 5.84
N THR A 33 -1.26 1.56 6.43
CA THR A 33 -0.78 2.92 6.14
C THR A 33 0.32 2.82 5.12
N LEU A 34 0.15 3.52 3.99
CA LEU A 34 1.04 3.46 2.85
C LEU A 34 1.66 4.82 2.56
N SER A 35 2.83 4.79 1.92
CA SER A 35 3.42 5.96 1.25
C SER A 35 3.84 5.58 -0.17
N TRP A 36 3.64 6.48 -1.12
CA TRP A 36 4.07 6.27 -2.50
C TRP A 36 5.57 6.12 -2.57
N ARG A 37 6.06 5.06 -3.23
CA ARG A 37 7.50 4.78 -3.32
C ARG A 37 8.24 5.91 -4.03
N ASP A 38 7.67 6.38 -5.13
CA ASP A 38 8.31 7.33 -6.04
C ASP A 38 7.97 8.80 -5.69
N TRP A 39 6.98 9.02 -4.81
CA TRP A 39 6.57 10.34 -4.33
C TRP A 39 6.51 10.43 -2.79
N PRO A 40 7.64 10.25 -2.08
CA PRO A 40 7.66 10.17 -0.62
C PRO A 40 7.27 11.49 0.09
N LYS A 41 7.21 12.61 -0.64
CA LYS A 41 6.75 13.91 -0.11
C LYS A 41 5.23 14.01 -0.03
N MET A 42 4.50 13.12 -0.70
CA MET A 42 3.05 13.08 -0.61
C MET A 42 2.62 12.54 0.77
N PRO A 43 1.44 12.97 1.28
CA PRO A 43 0.92 12.42 2.52
C PRO A 43 0.76 10.91 2.44
N SER A 44 1.09 10.22 3.53
CA SER A 44 0.71 8.83 3.69
C SER A 44 -0.80 8.68 3.73
N PHE A 45 -1.32 7.56 3.25
CA PHE A 45 -2.74 7.30 3.16
C PHE A 45 -3.10 5.93 3.70
N ASN A 46 -4.35 5.77 4.14
CA ASN A 46 -4.84 4.53 4.74
C ASN A 46 -5.75 3.79 3.76
N VAL A 47 -5.49 2.50 3.56
CA VAL A 47 -6.28 1.64 2.68
C VAL A 47 -6.62 0.32 3.36
N SER A 48 -7.62 -0.37 2.84
CA SER A 48 -7.87 -1.76 3.24
C SER A 48 -6.75 -2.64 2.68
N ARG A 49 -6.31 -3.63 3.45
CA ARG A 49 -5.42 -4.69 2.96
C ARG A 49 -5.99 -5.43 1.75
N ARG A 50 -7.33 -5.45 1.59
CA ARG A 50 -8.02 -6.08 0.46
C ARG A 50 -8.06 -5.21 -0.80
N SER A 51 -7.74 -3.93 -0.69
CA SER A 51 -7.73 -3.00 -1.83
C SER A 51 -6.33 -2.78 -2.42
N VAL A 52 -5.35 -3.58 -2.02
CA VAL A 52 -3.97 -3.54 -2.54
C VAL A 52 -3.61 -4.87 -3.20
N ALA A 53 -2.71 -4.83 -4.17
CA ALA A 53 -2.16 -6.04 -4.78
C ALA A 53 -0.70 -6.26 -4.34
N VAL A 54 -0.31 -7.52 -4.13
CA VAL A 54 1.08 -7.89 -3.81
C VAL A 54 1.86 -8.00 -5.12
N THR A 55 3.01 -7.35 -5.23
CA THR A 55 3.80 -7.35 -6.48
C THR A 55 4.52 -8.66 -6.77
N SER A 56 4.64 -9.58 -5.80
CA SER A 56 5.03 -10.98 -6.01
C SER A 56 4.86 -11.76 -4.70
N PRO A 57 4.44 -13.04 -4.72
CA PRO A 57 4.77 -13.93 -3.61
C PRO A 57 6.30 -14.11 -3.61
N LYS A 58 6.94 -13.92 -2.47
CA LYS A 58 8.34 -14.31 -2.31
C LYS A 58 8.38 -15.83 -2.50
N ALA A 59 9.06 -16.30 -3.55
CA ALA A 59 9.29 -17.72 -3.80
C ALA A 59 10.05 -18.38 -2.64
#